data_AF-A0A945YCG8-F1
#
_entry.id   AF-A0A945YCG8-F1
#
_cell.length_a   1.000
_cell.length_b   1.000
_cell.length_c   1.000
_cell.angle_alpha   90.00
_cell.angle_beta   90.00
_cell.angle_gamma   90.00
#
_symmetry.space_group_name_H-M   'P 1'
#
loop_
_entity.id
_entity.type
_entity.pdbx_description
1 polymer ?
#
loop_
_entity_poly.entity_id
_entity_poly.type
_entity_poly.pdbx_seq_one_letter_code
_entity_poly.pdbx_strand_id
1 'polypeptide(L)'
;MSDTGHRSRTAATKVLHRVLERGQMLDSALADEQEKGGRMAGLAPRDRAFARLMVVTVLRRLGQIDDAIDRCLDRPLNKSAKPARQALRLAAAQTMFLGTPDHAVADGAVRLMGPRLRHLNGLVNAVARRLIREKSAILAVQDKIALNCPGWLRDSWTKAYGDDVTMKMIEEMLSEPSLDLTLKGKVGDWARKLDAEMLHTGSLRRPAGGVIQALPGFEEGEWWVQDAAAALPIRLMGEVAGRAVLDLCAAPGGKTAQLAALGARVTAVDNVPKRLALLQANLVRLGLRAETVVADILTWRPSELFELIILDAPCSATGTIRRHPDIWRLRTADQVANAAELQDQMLAAAIDMLAPGGTLIFCTCSLQPEEGEGRIESLLAGDTPVRRAPIEARELFGLDELITGDGDMQTLPHYQGGMDGFFASRLIRAV
;
A
#
# COMPACT_ATOMS: atom_id res chain seq x y z
N MET A 1 -24.02 25.37 -0.81
CA MET A 1 -23.30 24.08 -0.99
C MET A 1 -24.31 22.96 -1.15
N SER A 2 -24.14 22.10 -2.15
CA SER A 2 -25.03 20.96 -2.40
C SER A 2 -25.00 19.96 -1.24
N ASP A 3 -26.15 19.33 -0.96
CA ASP A 3 -26.30 18.26 0.04
C ASP A 3 -25.28 17.11 -0.16
N THR A 4 -24.85 16.89 -1.41
CA THR A 4 -23.83 15.90 -1.78
C THR A 4 -22.50 16.09 -1.08
N GLY A 5 -21.99 17.33 -0.97
CA GLY A 5 -20.71 17.61 -0.32
C GLY A 5 -20.73 17.32 1.19
N HIS A 6 -21.89 17.45 1.83
CA HIS A 6 -22.04 17.09 3.24
C HIS A 6 -22.04 15.57 3.42
N ARG A 7 -22.75 14.82 2.55
CA ARG A 7 -22.79 13.36 2.61
C ARG A 7 -21.39 12.72 2.43
N SER A 8 -20.56 13.25 1.53
CA SER A 8 -19.17 12.78 1.34
C SER A 8 -18.31 12.98 2.59
N ARG A 9 -18.45 14.13 3.27
CA ARG A 9 -17.74 14.40 4.53
C ARG A 9 -18.21 13.49 5.66
N THR A 10 -19.51 13.25 5.76
CA THR A 10 -20.07 12.32 6.74
C THR A 10 -19.53 10.91 6.53
N ALA A 11 -19.46 10.44 5.28
CA ALA A 11 -18.81 9.16 4.95
C ALA A 11 -17.33 9.15 5.36
N ALA A 12 -16.57 10.20 5.02
CA ALA A 12 -15.17 10.32 5.40
C ALA A 12 -14.96 10.27 6.93
N THR A 13 -15.78 10.97 7.72
CA THR A 13 -15.69 10.88 9.20
C THR A 13 -15.94 9.47 9.72
N LYS A 14 -16.82 8.70 9.07
CA LYS A 14 -17.13 7.33 9.48
C LYS A 14 -15.96 6.38 9.19
N VAL A 15 -15.31 6.54 8.05
CA VAL A 15 -14.08 5.80 7.70
C VAL A 15 -12.95 6.17 8.67
N LEU A 16 -12.71 7.46 8.92
CA LEU A 16 -11.70 7.90 9.89
C LEU A 16 -11.94 7.36 11.30
N HIS A 17 -13.21 7.26 11.73
CA HIS A 17 -13.55 6.64 13.00
C HIS A 17 -13.18 5.15 13.03
N ARG A 18 -13.44 4.39 11.95
CA ARG A 18 -13.05 2.98 11.87
C ARG A 18 -11.54 2.80 11.93
N VAL A 19 -10.80 3.62 11.18
CA VAL A 19 -9.34 3.55 11.14
C VAL A 19 -8.74 3.97 12.48
N LEU A 20 -8.98 5.21 12.90
CA LEU A 20 -8.27 5.82 14.03
C LEU A 20 -8.78 5.39 15.41
N GLU A 21 -10.04 4.95 15.53
CA GLU A 21 -10.61 4.58 16.83
C GLU A 21 -10.79 3.07 17.01
N ARG A 22 -10.91 2.31 15.91
CA ARG A 22 -11.10 0.84 15.97
C ARG A 22 -9.91 0.06 15.43
N GLY A 23 -8.87 0.73 14.92
CA GLY A 23 -7.69 0.08 14.37
C GLY A 23 -7.95 -0.70 13.07
N GLN A 24 -9.04 -0.40 12.35
CA GLN A 24 -9.36 -1.09 11.10
C GLN A 24 -8.49 -0.55 9.96
N MET A 25 -7.91 -1.44 9.15
CA MET A 25 -7.16 -1.04 7.95
C MET A 25 -8.04 -0.23 6.98
N LEU A 26 -7.44 0.75 6.30
CA LEU A 26 -8.15 1.72 5.46
C LEU A 26 -8.99 1.05 4.37
N ASP A 27 -8.41 0.11 3.62
CA ASP A 27 -9.13 -0.55 2.52
C ASP A 27 -10.33 -1.37 3.02
N SER A 28 -10.19 -2.03 4.17
CA SER A 28 -11.30 -2.73 4.81
C SER A 28 -12.38 -1.74 5.29
N ALA A 29 -11.98 -0.62 5.89
CA ALA A 29 -12.92 0.40 6.34
C ALA A 29 -13.67 1.07 5.17
N LEU A 30 -13.01 1.27 4.03
CA LEU A 30 -13.63 1.76 2.80
C LEU A 30 -14.61 0.74 2.22
N ALA A 31 -14.20 -0.53 2.12
CA ALA A 31 -15.05 -1.60 1.62
C ALA A 31 -16.33 -1.74 2.46
N ASP A 32 -16.21 -1.80 3.79
CA ASP A 32 -17.35 -1.86 4.71
C ASP A 32 -18.32 -0.69 4.53
N GLU A 33 -17.81 0.53 4.31
CA GLU A 33 -18.68 1.69 4.13
C GLU A 33 -19.30 1.78 2.72
N GLN A 34 -18.77 1.01 1.76
CA GLN A 34 -19.37 0.83 0.43
C GLN A 34 -20.42 -0.28 0.38
N GLU A 35 -20.38 -1.25 1.31
CA GLU A 35 -21.39 -2.30 1.44
C GLU A 35 -22.76 -1.73 1.88
N LYS A 36 -23.83 -2.52 1.66
CA LYS A 36 -25.21 -2.10 1.94
C LYS A 36 -25.37 -1.68 3.40
N GLY A 37 -25.83 -0.44 3.62
CA GLY A 37 -25.98 0.17 4.96
C GLY A 37 -24.80 1.05 5.38
N GLY A 38 -23.68 0.99 4.66
CA GLY A 38 -22.56 1.91 4.81
C GLY A 38 -22.86 3.32 4.27
N ARG A 39 -22.10 4.32 4.72
CA ARG A 39 -22.30 5.72 4.35
C ARG A 39 -21.85 6.05 2.93
N MET A 40 -21.01 5.21 2.31
CA MET A 40 -20.55 5.37 0.93
C MET A 40 -21.42 4.64 -0.09
N ALA A 41 -22.22 3.65 0.32
CA ALA A 41 -23.04 2.83 -0.58
C ALA A 41 -23.95 3.65 -1.51
N GLY A 42 -24.61 4.68 -0.95
CA GLY A 42 -25.54 5.54 -1.70
C GLY A 42 -24.94 6.80 -2.31
N LEU A 43 -23.61 6.93 -2.32
CA LEU A 43 -22.92 8.09 -2.92
C LEU A 43 -22.62 7.84 -4.39
N ALA A 44 -22.65 8.89 -5.22
CA ALA A 44 -22.16 8.81 -6.59
C ALA A 44 -20.65 8.49 -6.63
N PRO A 45 -20.11 7.92 -7.73
CA PRO A 45 -18.68 7.61 -7.84
C PRO A 45 -17.74 8.79 -7.51
N ARG A 46 -18.08 9.99 -8.02
CA ARG A 46 -17.36 11.23 -7.73
C ARG A 46 -17.33 11.58 -6.24
N ASP A 47 -18.46 11.41 -5.55
CA ASP A 47 -18.59 11.70 -4.12
C ASP A 47 -17.82 10.68 -3.27
N ARG A 48 -17.80 9.41 -3.69
CA ARG A 48 -16.97 8.37 -3.07
C ARG A 48 -15.49 8.65 -3.23
N ALA A 49 -15.06 9.06 -4.43
CA ALA A 49 -13.68 9.46 -4.70
C ALA A 49 -13.27 10.65 -3.83
N PHE A 50 -14.13 11.66 -3.69
CA PHE A 50 -13.87 12.81 -2.82
C PHE A 50 -13.80 12.42 -1.34
N ALA A 51 -14.68 11.54 -0.86
CA ALA A 51 -14.60 11.01 0.51
C ALA A 51 -13.28 10.26 0.75
N ARG A 52 -12.86 9.39 -0.18
CA ARG A 52 -11.57 8.67 -0.11
C ARG A 52 -10.41 9.65 -0.09
N LEU A 53 -10.40 10.65 -0.97
CA LEU A 53 -9.35 11.66 -1.04
C LEU A 53 -9.17 12.36 0.32
N MET A 54 -10.26 12.84 0.94
CA MET A 54 -10.18 13.47 2.25
C MET A 54 -9.62 12.53 3.34
N VAL A 55 -10.08 11.26 3.37
CA VAL A 55 -9.60 10.27 4.36
C VAL A 55 -8.10 10.03 4.19
N VAL A 56 -7.67 9.74 2.97
CA VAL A 56 -6.26 9.44 2.64
C VAL A 56 -5.38 10.64 2.97
N THR A 57 -5.79 11.87 2.64
CA THR A 57 -5.06 13.08 3.00
C THR A 57 -4.97 13.29 4.50
N VAL A 58 -6.06 13.05 5.25
CA VAL A 58 -6.03 13.13 6.71
C VAL A 58 -5.03 12.14 7.29
N LEU A 59 -5.05 10.89 6.85
CA LEU A 59 -4.15 9.85 7.38
C LEU A 59 -2.69 10.14 7.04
N ARG A 60 -2.40 10.58 5.80
CA ARG A 60 -1.04 10.89 5.33
C ARG A 60 -0.43 12.08 6.07
N ARG A 61 -1.25 13.07 6.42
CA ARG A 61 -0.83 14.33 7.05
C ARG A 61 -1.30 14.44 8.51
N LEU A 62 -1.60 13.32 9.16
CA LEU A 62 -2.33 13.32 10.42
C LEU A 62 -1.61 14.10 11.53
N GLY A 63 -0.28 13.97 11.60
CA GLY A 63 0.52 14.69 12.59
C GLY A 63 0.49 16.20 12.39
N GLN A 64 0.68 16.64 11.15
CA GLN A 64 0.60 18.06 10.78
C GLN A 64 -0.81 18.62 11.00
N ILE A 65 -1.84 17.84 10.68
CA ILE A 65 -3.23 18.24 10.86
C ILE A 65 -3.56 18.37 12.36
N ASP A 66 -3.17 17.39 13.16
CA ASP A 66 -3.43 17.42 14.61
C ASP A 66 -2.66 18.57 15.27
N ASP A 67 -1.39 18.78 14.95
CA ASP A 67 -0.60 19.93 15.43
C ASP A 67 -1.21 21.28 15.01
N ALA A 68 -1.69 21.41 13.78
CA ALA A 68 -2.35 22.64 13.32
C ALA A 68 -3.66 22.92 14.08
N ILE A 69 -4.47 21.88 14.33
CA ILE A 69 -5.69 22.00 15.14
C ILE A 69 -5.34 22.43 16.55
N ASP A 70 -4.33 21.80 17.17
CA ASP A 70 -3.95 22.06 18.55
C ASP A 70 -3.37 23.48 18.72
N ARG A 71 -2.64 24.04 17.74
CA ARG A 71 -2.21 25.46 17.71
C ARG A 71 -3.36 26.46 17.63
N CYS A 72 -4.50 26.03 17.09
CA CYS A 72 -5.70 26.85 16.98
C CYS A 72 -6.64 26.74 18.19
N LEU A 73 -6.28 25.90 19.19
CA LEU A 73 -7.04 25.67 20.41
C LEU A 73 -6.33 26.28 21.62
N ASP A 74 -7.08 26.96 22.50
CA ASP A 74 -6.52 27.42 23.78
C ASP A 74 -6.35 26.28 24.78
N ARG A 75 -7.17 25.23 24.65
CA ARG A 75 -7.14 24.02 25.48
C ARG A 75 -7.40 22.78 24.62
N PRO A 76 -6.72 21.65 24.88
CA PRO A 76 -6.96 20.41 24.15
C PRO A 76 -8.42 19.95 24.24
N LEU A 77 -8.93 19.37 23.15
CA LEU A 77 -10.26 18.74 23.14
C LEU A 77 -10.26 17.49 24.03
N ASN A 78 -11.27 17.35 24.88
CA ASN A 78 -11.44 16.16 25.70
C ASN A 78 -11.88 14.93 24.86
N LYS A 79 -11.85 13.74 25.47
CA LYS A 79 -12.21 12.48 24.78
C LYS A 79 -13.66 12.45 24.27
N SER A 80 -14.60 13.18 24.88
CA SER A 80 -15.99 13.23 24.41
C SER A 80 -16.17 14.11 23.16
N ALA A 81 -15.21 14.98 22.86
CA ALA A 81 -15.19 15.82 21.67
C ALA A 81 -14.51 15.18 20.45
N LYS A 82 -14.29 13.85 20.44
CA LYS A 82 -13.74 13.12 19.28
C LYS A 82 -14.44 13.45 17.94
N PRO A 83 -15.78 13.53 17.84
CA PRO A 83 -16.42 13.91 16.58
C PRO A 83 -16.06 15.32 16.12
N ALA A 84 -15.89 16.27 17.04
CA ALA A 84 -15.41 17.61 16.71
C ALA A 84 -13.98 17.57 16.16
N ARG A 85 -13.10 16.76 16.76
CA ARG A 85 -11.73 16.56 16.26
C ARG A 85 -11.73 15.97 14.85
N GLN A 86 -12.58 14.99 14.55
CA GLN A 86 -12.69 14.43 13.20
C GLN A 86 -13.23 15.44 12.18
N ALA A 87 -14.20 16.27 12.55
CA ALA A 87 -14.68 17.35 11.70
C ALA A 87 -13.57 18.38 11.40
N LEU A 88 -12.79 18.74 12.41
CA LEU A 88 -11.63 19.63 12.27
C LEU A 88 -10.51 19.02 11.44
N ARG A 89 -10.24 17.72 11.55
CA ARG A 89 -9.28 17.00 10.70
C ARG A 89 -9.65 17.08 9.22
N LEU A 90 -10.92 16.86 8.89
CA LEU A 90 -11.40 17.04 7.51
C LEU A 90 -11.29 18.50 7.07
N ALA A 91 -11.60 19.46 7.94
CA ALA A 91 -11.48 20.88 7.64
C ALA A 91 -10.03 21.28 7.34
N ALA A 92 -9.10 20.85 8.18
CA ALA A 92 -7.65 21.03 8.01
C ALA A 92 -7.16 20.40 6.71
N ALA A 93 -7.50 19.13 6.45
CA ALA A 93 -7.12 18.45 5.20
C ALA A 93 -7.59 19.21 3.96
N GLN A 94 -8.85 19.64 3.97
CA GLN A 94 -9.46 20.37 2.87
C GLN A 94 -8.81 21.73 2.60
N THR A 95 -8.52 22.51 3.65
CA THR A 95 -7.97 23.87 3.49
C THR A 95 -6.45 23.90 3.30
N MET A 96 -5.71 22.95 3.90
CA MET A 96 -4.25 22.97 3.93
C MET A 96 -3.64 22.17 2.77
N PHE A 97 -4.30 21.11 2.30
CA PHE A 97 -3.71 20.16 1.35
C PHE A 97 -4.56 19.91 0.08
N LEU A 98 -5.87 20.18 0.10
CA LEU A 98 -6.76 19.89 -1.03
C LEU A 98 -7.29 21.14 -1.77
N GLY A 99 -6.92 22.34 -1.34
CA GLY A 99 -7.33 23.59 -2.01
C GLY A 99 -8.85 23.81 -2.07
N THR A 100 -9.62 23.25 -1.13
CA THR A 100 -11.08 23.43 -1.11
C THR A 100 -11.43 24.89 -0.77
N PRO A 101 -12.44 25.52 -1.41
CA PRO A 101 -12.82 26.90 -1.12
C PRO A 101 -13.11 27.15 0.37
N ASP A 102 -12.54 28.22 0.92
CA ASP A 102 -12.56 28.51 2.37
C ASP A 102 -13.97 28.50 2.99
N HIS A 103 -14.95 29.12 2.32
CA HIS A 103 -16.34 29.16 2.80
C HIS A 103 -16.96 27.75 2.92
N ALA A 104 -16.53 26.82 2.06
CA ALA A 104 -17.02 25.44 2.06
C ALA A 104 -16.40 24.58 3.16
N VAL A 105 -15.22 24.95 3.65
CA VAL A 105 -14.52 24.25 4.72
C VAL A 105 -15.19 24.49 6.07
N ALA A 106 -15.41 25.75 6.44
CA ALA A 106 -15.96 26.12 7.74
C ALA A 106 -17.42 25.65 7.93
N ASP A 107 -18.31 25.91 6.96
CA ASP A 107 -19.70 25.43 6.99
C ASP A 107 -19.76 23.90 7.01
N GLY A 108 -18.93 23.25 6.19
CA GLY A 108 -18.82 21.79 6.14
C GLY A 108 -18.46 21.18 7.50
N ALA A 109 -17.50 21.76 8.22
CA ALA A 109 -17.07 21.27 9.53
C ALA A 109 -18.19 21.36 10.59
N VAL A 110 -18.91 22.49 10.63
CA VAL A 110 -20.01 22.69 11.59
C VAL A 110 -21.17 21.73 11.30
N ARG A 111 -21.50 21.50 10.02
CA ARG A 111 -22.59 20.59 9.63
C ARG A 111 -22.34 19.13 10.02
N LEU A 112 -21.10 18.72 10.20
CA LEU A 112 -20.76 17.37 10.70
C LEU A 112 -21.13 17.17 12.18
N MET A 113 -21.40 18.25 12.91
CA MET A 113 -21.75 18.17 14.32
C MET A 113 -23.19 17.72 14.51
N GLY A 114 -23.35 16.55 15.14
CA GLY A 114 -24.66 16.03 15.49
C GLY A 114 -25.36 16.82 16.61
N PRO A 115 -26.67 16.59 16.85
CA PRO A 115 -27.47 17.33 17.83
C PRO A 115 -26.86 17.37 19.25
N ARG A 116 -26.21 16.27 19.67
CA ARG A 116 -25.60 16.13 21.00
C ARG A 116 -24.35 17.01 21.21
N LEU A 117 -23.74 17.51 20.15
CA LEU A 117 -22.51 18.31 20.20
C LEU A 117 -22.71 19.74 19.66
N ARG A 118 -23.96 20.22 19.56
CA ARG A 118 -24.28 21.59 19.09
C ARG A 118 -23.57 22.68 19.89
N HIS A 119 -23.32 22.45 21.18
CA HIS A 119 -22.59 23.39 22.04
C HIS A 119 -21.14 23.62 21.58
N LEU A 120 -20.57 22.71 20.78
CA LEU A 120 -19.23 22.85 20.19
C LEU A 120 -19.23 23.53 18.81
N ASN A 121 -20.39 23.86 18.22
CA ASN A 121 -20.46 24.44 16.88
C ASN A 121 -19.68 25.77 16.77
N GLY A 122 -19.77 26.62 17.80
CA GLY A 122 -19.02 27.87 17.85
C GLY A 122 -17.51 27.64 17.85
N LEU A 123 -17.05 26.67 18.64
CA LEU A 123 -15.64 26.26 18.70
C LEU A 123 -15.16 25.71 17.36
N VAL A 124 -15.88 24.74 16.78
CA VAL A 124 -15.51 24.12 15.49
C VAL A 124 -15.43 25.17 14.38
N ASN A 125 -16.40 26.09 14.32
CA ASN A 125 -16.38 27.18 13.35
C ASN A 125 -15.18 28.12 13.57
N ALA A 126 -14.91 28.51 14.81
CA ALA A 126 -13.80 29.39 15.16
C ALA A 126 -12.46 28.76 14.76
N VAL A 127 -12.22 27.50 15.14
CA VAL A 127 -10.99 26.77 14.83
C VAL A 127 -10.84 26.57 13.31
N ALA A 128 -11.91 26.17 12.60
CA ALA A 128 -11.86 26.02 11.14
C ALA A 128 -11.50 27.35 10.43
N ARG A 129 -12.04 28.48 10.89
CA ARG A 129 -11.69 29.82 10.35
C ARG A 129 -10.26 30.22 10.68
N ARG A 130 -9.75 29.88 11.87
CA ARG A 130 -8.35 30.10 12.23
C ARG A 130 -7.43 29.28 11.33
N LEU A 131 -7.69 27.99 11.16
CA LEU A 131 -6.94 27.11 10.25
C LEU A 131 -6.84 27.68 8.84
N ILE A 132 -7.96 28.17 8.28
CA ILE A 132 -7.99 28.81 6.95
C ILE A 132 -7.04 30.01 6.88
N ARG A 133 -7.08 30.89 7.89
CA ARG A 133 -6.30 32.13 7.92
C ARG A 133 -4.82 31.88 8.22
N GLU A 134 -4.53 30.95 9.11
CA GLU A 134 -3.19 30.70 9.66
C GLU A 134 -2.44 29.57 8.94
N LYS A 135 -3.07 28.87 7.96
CA LYS A 135 -2.51 27.69 7.28
C LYS A 135 -1.07 27.86 6.79
N SER A 136 -0.76 28.95 6.10
CA SER A 136 0.57 29.16 5.53
C SER A 136 1.63 29.37 6.61
N ALA A 137 1.30 30.12 7.67
CA ALA A 137 2.21 30.38 8.78
C ALA A 137 2.46 29.10 9.61
N ILE A 138 1.41 28.30 9.85
CA ILE A 138 1.53 27.03 10.56
C ILE A 138 2.39 26.05 9.76
N LEU A 139 2.08 25.85 8.47
CA LEU A 139 2.83 24.91 7.62
C LEU A 139 4.31 25.27 7.48
N ALA A 140 4.65 26.56 7.45
CA ALA A 140 6.02 27.02 7.29
C ALA A 140 6.95 26.67 8.46
N VAL A 141 6.40 26.45 9.67
CA VAL A 141 7.19 26.15 10.88
C VAL A 141 7.08 24.70 11.33
N GLN A 142 6.25 23.90 10.66
CA GLN A 142 6.06 22.49 11.00
C GLN A 142 7.20 21.61 10.47
N ASP A 143 7.73 20.75 11.33
CA ASP A 143 8.51 19.61 10.88
C ASP A 143 7.57 18.50 10.41
N LYS A 144 7.32 18.46 9.09
CA LYS A 144 6.43 17.48 8.47
C LYS A 144 6.87 16.03 8.70
N ILE A 145 8.17 15.78 8.83
CA ILE A 145 8.73 14.44 8.99
C ILE A 145 8.51 14.00 10.43
N ALA A 146 8.92 14.85 11.38
CA ALA A 146 8.80 14.53 12.80
C ALA A 146 7.35 14.34 13.26
N LEU A 147 6.43 15.14 12.71
CA LEU A 147 5.01 15.08 13.06
C LEU A 147 4.31 13.85 12.45
N ASN A 148 4.65 13.45 11.22
CA ASN A 148 3.93 12.37 10.55
C ASN A 148 4.56 11.00 10.78
N CYS A 149 5.89 10.86 10.78
CA CYS A 149 6.57 9.58 10.94
C CYS A 149 6.74 9.21 12.43
N PRO A 150 6.16 8.08 12.91
CA PRO A 150 6.40 7.57 14.27
C PRO A 150 7.88 7.40 14.58
N GLY A 151 8.29 7.71 15.82
CA GLY A 151 9.69 7.62 16.25
C GLY A 151 10.29 6.23 15.99
N TRP A 152 9.59 5.16 16.37
CA TRP A 152 10.10 3.80 16.20
C TRP A 152 10.40 3.41 14.74
N LEU A 153 9.58 3.86 13.78
CA LEU A 153 9.83 3.63 12.34
C LEU A 153 11.05 4.42 11.88
N ARG A 154 11.14 5.69 12.30
CA ARG A 154 12.27 6.55 11.96
C ARG A 154 13.57 6.00 12.50
N ASP A 155 13.59 5.59 13.76
CA ASP A 155 14.78 5.05 14.41
C ASP A 155 15.22 3.73 13.73
N SER A 156 14.27 2.86 13.41
CA SER A 156 14.50 1.61 12.65
C SER A 156 15.12 1.90 11.27
N TRP A 157 14.49 2.79 10.49
CA TRP A 157 14.96 3.12 9.14
C TRP A 157 16.27 3.90 9.13
N THR A 158 16.49 4.84 10.05
CA THR A 158 17.76 5.55 10.17
C THR A 158 18.89 4.57 10.48
N LYS A 159 18.63 3.54 11.30
CA LYS A 159 19.60 2.46 11.55
C LYS A 159 19.86 1.61 10.31
N ALA A 160 18.82 1.26 9.55
CA ALA A 160 18.92 0.36 8.40
C ALA A 160 19.49 1.02 7.14
N TYR A 161 19.05 2.25 6.85
CA TYR A 161 19.29 2.93 5.56
C TYR A 161 20.12 4.22 5.70
N GLY A 162 20.36 4.68 6.93
CA GLY A 162 20.99 5.97 7.20
C GLY A 162 20.02 7.14 7.20
N ASP A 163 20.46 8.27 7.78
CA ASP A 163 19.61 9.45 8.02
C ASP A 163 19.12 10.08 6.70
N ASP A 164 20.04 10.43 5.80
CA ASP A 164 19.71 11.09 4.52
C ASP A 164 18.72 10.31 3.66
N VAL A 165 18.88 8.98 3.60
CA VAL A 165 18.02 8.08 2.84
C VAL A 165 16.64 7.98 3.51
N THR A 166 16.61 7.84 4.83
CA THR A 166 15.37 7.79 5.60
C THR A 166 14.54 9.06 5.42
N MET A 167 15.18 10.23 5.40
CA MET A 167 14.50 11.50 5.15
C MET A 167 13.85 11.51 3.75
N LYS A 168 14.59 11.15 2.69
CA LYS A 168 14.04 11.05 1.33
C LYS A 168 12.87 10.07 1.23
N MET A 169 12.96 8.92 1.90
CA MET A 169 11.88 7.94 1.94
C MET A 169 10.61 8.52 2.56
N ILE A 170 10.72 9.16 3.72
CA ILE A 170 9.55 9.73 4.42
C ILE A 170 8.95 10.89 3.60
N GLU A 171 9.78 11.72 2.97
CA GLU A 171 9.29 12.79 2.10
C GLU A 171 8.44 12.25 0.95
N GLU A 172 8.89 11.18 0.31
CA GLU A 172 8.14 10.54 -0.76
C GLU A 172 6.88 9.84 -0.24
N MET A 173 6.92 9.22 0.94
CA MET A 173 5.72 8.63 1.56
C MET A 173 4.63 9.66 1.91
N LEU A 174 5.01 10.93 2.05
CA LEU A 174 4.11 12.05 2.30
C LEU A 174 3.54 12.65 1.00
N SER A 175 4.03 12.25 -0.17
CA SER A 175 3.50 12.63 -1.48
C SER A 175 2.24 11.82 -1.84
N GLU A 176 1.48 12.28 -2.84
CA GLU A 176 0.41 11.46 -3.42
C GLU A 176 1.01 10.47 -4.42
N PRO A 177 0.80 9.15 -4.25
CA PRO A 177 1.45 8.16 -5.10
C PRO A 177 0.86 8.16 -6.51
N SER A 178 1.71 8.03 -7.51
CA SER A 178 1.34 7.77 -8.90
C SER A 178 0.63 6.43 -9.07
N LEU A 179 -0.03 6.26 -10.21
CA LEU A 179 -0.64 4.99 -10.62
C LEU A 179 0.30 4.28 -11.60
N ASP A 180 0.83 3.14 -11.16
CA ASP A 180 1.67 2.27 -11.98
C ASP A 180 0.84 1.12 -12.55
N LEU A 181 1.10 0.82 -13.81
CA LEU A 181 0.37 -0.14 -14.61
C LEU A 181 1.35 -1.13 -15.25
N THR A 182 1.00 -2.41 -15.19
CA THR A 182 1.71 -3.48 -15.90
C THR A 182 0.87 -3.94 -17.09
N LEU A 183 1.50 -3.99 -18.25
CA LEU A 183 0.87 -4.41 -19.49
C LEU A 183 0.88 -5.94 -19.63
N LYS A 184 -0.21 -6.47 -20.18
CA LYS A 184 -0.29 -7.90 -20.57
C LYS A 184 0.64 -8.22 -21.75
N GLY A 185 0.87 -7.24 -22.63
CA GLY A 185 1.67 -7.39 -23.84
C GLY A 185 2.69 -6.28 -24.03
N LYS A 186 3.07 -6.02 -25.29
CA LYS A 186 4.05 -4.98 -25.64
C LYS A 186 3.50 -3.58 -25.36
N VAL A 187 4.41 -2.66 -25.06
CA VAL A 187 4.11 -1.24 -24.81
C VAL A 187 3.31 -0.61 -25.95
N GLY A 188 3.77 -0.75 -27.20
CA GLY A 188 3.14 -0.10 -28.34
C GLY A 188 2.82 1.38 -28.08
N ASP A 189 1.57 1.77 -28.30
CA ASP A 189 1.06 3.13 -28.08
C ASP A 189 0.43 3.35 -26.69
N TRP A 190 0.53 2.39 -25.76
CA TRP A 190 -0.18 2.44 -24.47
C TRP A 190 0.22 3.62 -23.60
N ALA A 191 1.51 4.00 -23.59
CA ALA A 191 1.98 5.17 -22.85
C ALA A 191 1.18 6.43 -23.24
N ARG A 192 0.98 6.67 -24.54
CA ARG A 192 0.17 7.79 -25.04
C ARG A 192 -1.31 7.65 -24.70
N LYS A 193 -1.89 6.45 -24.88
CA LYS A 193 -3.32 6.19 -24.62
C LYS A 193 -3.70 6.38 -23.14
N LEU A 194 -2.76 6.12 -22.23
CA LEU A 194 -2.98 6.16 -20.79
C LEU A 194 -2.52 7.47 -20.13
N ASP A 195 -1.97 8.40 -20.93
CA ASP A 195 -1.30 9.61 -20.43
C ASP A 195 -0.23 9.24 -19.38
N ALA A 196 0.63 8.30 -19.77
CA ALA A 196 1.62 7.66 -18.92
C ALA A 196 3.02 7.79 -19.51
N GLU A 197 4.02 7.87 -18.65
CA GLU A 197 5.42 7.69 -18.99
C GLU A 197 5.85 6.23 -18.78
N MET A 198 6.87 5.79 -19.50
CA MET A 198 7.48 4.48 -19.28
C MET A 198 8.63 4.63 -18.28
N LEU A 199 8.56 3.88 -17.19
CA LEU A 199 9.66 3.77 -16.26
C LEU A 199 10.77 2.88 -16.82
N HIS A 200 11.98 3.04 -16.32
CA HIS A 200 13.12 2.19 -16.69
C HIS A 200 12.86 0.70 -16.42
N THR A 201 12.01 0.40 -15.44
CA THR A 201 11.55 -0.95 -15.09
C THR A 201 10.50 -1.53 -16.05
N GLY A 202 10.13 -0.81 -17.11
CA GLY A 202 9.15 -1.22 -18.11
C GLY A 202 7.68 -1.05 -17.71
N SER A 203 7.40 -0.65 -16.47
CA SER A 203 6.04 -0.30 -16.03
C SER A 203 5.62 1.06 -16.61
N LEU A 204 4.31 1.26 -16.81
CA LEU A 204 3.77 2.56 -17.19
C LEU A 204 3.31 3.31 -15.95
N ARG A 205 3.73 4.57 -15.82
CA ARG A 205 3.36 5.45 -14.71
C ARG A 205 2.51 6.60 -15.21
N ARG A 206 1.36 6.83 -14.57
CA ARG A 206 0.53 8.00 -14.82
C ARG A 206 0.22 8.76 -13.54
N PRO A 207 -0.13 10.06 -13.65
CA PRO A 207 -0.63 10.82 -12.51
C PRO A 207 -1.80 10.12 -11.80
N ALA A 208 -1.89 10.33 -10.50
CA ALA A 208 -3.01 9.83 -9.71
C ALA A 208 -4.35 10.42 -10.18
N GLY A 209 -5.43 9.66 -9.97
CA GLY A 209 -6.79 10.10 -10.24
C GLY A 209 -7.39 9.55 -11.55
N GLY A 210 -8.66 9.93 -11.76
CA GLY A 210 -9.54 9.29 -12.73
C GLY A 210 -10.22 8.04 -12.19
N VAL A 211 -11.23 7.56 -12.92
CA VAL A 211 -11.87 6.27 -12.65
C VAL A 211 -11.07 5.21 -13.40
N ILE A 212 -10.37 4.33 -12.68
CA ILE A 212 -9.48 3.31 -13.28
C ILE A 212 -10.21 2.49 -14.33
N GLN A 213 -11.46 2.12 -14.05
CA GLN A 213 -12.31 1.34 -14.95
C GLN A 213 -12.66 2.06 -16.26
N ALA A 214 -12.55 3.39 -16.29
CA ALA A 214 -12.82 4.21 -17.48
C ALA A 214 -11.55 4.47 -18.31
N LEU A 215 -10.38 3.99 -17.88
CA LEU A 215 -9.14 4.13 -18.64
C LEU A 215 -9.14 3.17 -19.84
N PRO A 216 -8.60 3.59 -21.00
CA PRO A 216 -8.53 2.74 -22.19
C PRO A 216 -7.84 1.40 -21.91
N GLY A 217 -8.40 0.29 -22.40
CA GLY A 217 -7.80 -1.04 -22.25
C GLY A 217 -8.12 -1.76 -20.93
N PHE A 218 -8.83 -1.13 -19.99
CA PHE A 218 -9.17 -1.77 -18.72
C PHE A 218 -10.14 -2.94 -18.91
N GLU A 219 -11.25 -2.71 -19.61
CA GLU A 219 -12.28 -3.73 -19.84
C GLU A 219 -11.78 -4.83 -20.79
N GLU A 220 -10.94 -4.47 -21.78
CA GLU A 220 -10.28 -5.40 -22.69
C GLU A 220 -9.16 -6.23 -22.02
N GLY A 221 -8.81 -5.87 -20.77
CA GLY A 221 -7.82 -6.62 -20.00
C GLY A 221 -6.39 -6.46 -20.51
N GLU A 222 -6.04 -5.30 -21.06
CA GLU A 222 -4.73 -5.03 -21.67
C GLU A 222 -3.65 -4.73 -20.63
N TRP A 223 -4.07 -4.38 -19.41
CA TRP A 223 -3.20 -4.10 -18.28
C TRP A 223 -3.93 -4.30 -16.94
N TRP A 224 -3.15 -4.28 -15.87
CA TRP A 224 -3.62 -4.20 -14.49
C TRP A 224 -2.79 -3.18 -13.69
N VAL A 225 -3.35 -2.76 -12.56
CA VAL A 225 -2.63 -1.89 -11.61
C VAL A 225 -1.65 -2.75 -10.81
N GLN A 226 -0.37 -2.40 -10.86
CA GLN A 226 0.69 -3.03 -10.09
C GLN A 226 1.82 -2.01 -9.95
N ASP A 227 2.29 -1.83 -8.72
CA ASP A 227 3.44 -0.95 -8.46
C ASP A 227 4.67 -1.45 -9.21
N ALA A 228 5.50 -0.51 -9.71
CA ALA A 228 6.73 -0.85 -10.39
C ALA A 228 7.62 -1.79 -9.55
N ALA A 229 7.67 -1.60 -8.21
CA ALA A 229 8.42 -2.47 -7.30
C ALA A 229 7.84 -3.88 -7.26
N ALA A 230 6.51 -4.01 -7.18
CA ALA A 230 5.81 -5.28 -7.08
C ALA A 230 5.87 -6.12 -8.37
N ALA A 231 6.28 -5.53 -9.50
CA ALA A 231 6.48 -6.22 -10.77
C ALA A 231 7.91 -6.81 -10.93
N LEU A 232 8.88 -6.37 -10.12
CA LEU A 232 10.28 -6.81 -10.23
C LEU A 232 10.52 -8.27 -9.81
N PRO A 233 9.93 -8.81 -8.71
CA PRO A 233 10.25 -10.16 -8.24
C PRO A 233 10.08 -11.27 -9.27
N ILE A 234 9.07 -11.16 -10.15
CA ILE A 234 8.81 -12.16 -11.19
C ILE A 234 9.97 -12.25 -12.20
N ARG A 235 10.72 -11.16 -12.43
CA ARG A 235 11.88 -11.20 -13.32
C ARG A 235 13.00 -12.09 -12.79
N LEU A 236 13.11 -12.23 -11.47
CA LEU A 236 14.17 -12.99 -10.80
C LEU A 236 14.02 -14.50 -11.00
N MET A 237 12.86 -14.95 -11.48
CA MET A 237 12.56 -16.36 -11.78
C MET A 237 13.15 -16.83 -13.11
N GLY A 238 13.61 -15.91 -13.98
CA GLY A 238 14.11 -16.23 -15.31
C GLY A 238 12.97 -16.59 -16.29
N GLU A 239 13.24 -17.55 -17.18
CA GLU A 239 12.24 -17.99 -18.17
C GLU A 239 11.18 -18.88 -17.52
N VAL A 240 9.92 -18.46 -17.63
CA VAL A 240 8.76 -19.12 -16.98
C VAL A 240 7.77 -19.72 -17.97
N ALA A 241 7.88 -19.44 -19.27
CA ALA A 241 6.91 -19.90 -20.27
C ALA A 241 6.80 -21.43 -20.28
N GLY A 242 5.58 -21.96 -20.18
CA GLY A 242 5.28 -23.39 -20.14
C GLY A 242 5.60 -24.10 -18.81
N ARG A 243 6.33 -23.46 -17.89
CA ARG A 243 6.75 -24.03 -16.62
C ARG A 243 5.63 -23.96 -15.58
N ALA A 244 5.61 -24.91 -14.65
CA ALA A 244 4.72 -24.87 -13.50
C ALA A 244 5.31 -23.92 -12.44
N VAL A 245 4.50 -22.98 -11.96
CA VAL A 245 4.90 -22.01 -10.93
C VAL A 245 3.87 -22.00 -9.81
N LEU A 246 4.35 -22.08 -8.57
CA LEU A 246 3.51 -21.96 -7.38
C LEU A 246 3.60 -20.53 -6.84
N ASP A 247 2.46 -19.84 -6.79
CA ASP A 247 2.32 -18.49 -6.23
C ASP A 247 1.63 -18.59 -4.86
N LEU A 248 2.42 -18.44 -3.80
CA LEU A 248 1.97 -18.55 -2.41
C LEU A 248 1.62 -17.17 -1.87
N CYS A 249 0.47 -17.08 -1.20
CA CYS A 249 -0.14 -15.83 -0.72
C CYS A 249 -0.53 -14.89 -1.88
N ALA A 250 -1.05 -15.49 -2.95
CA ALA A 250 -1.17 -14.88 -4.28
C ALA A 250 -2.13 -13.69 -4.38
N ALA A 251 -3.14 -13.59 -3.52
CA ALA A 251 -4.18 -12.60 -3.71
C ALA A 251 -3.69 -11.19 -3.34
N PRO A 252 -4.06 -10.11 -4.07
CA PRO A 252 -5.14 -10.03 -5.05
C PRO A 252 -4.76 -10.40 -6.50
N GLY A 253 -3.56 -10.94 -6.75
CA GLY A 253 -3.23 -11.64 -8.00
C GLY A 253 -2.42 -10.86 -9.03
N GLY A 254 -1.79 -9.75 -8.68
CA GLY A 254 -0.93 -9.00 -9.63
C GLY A 254 0.26 -9.83 -10.13
N LYS A 255 0.93 -10.54 -9.22
CA LYS A 255 2.05 -11.45 -9.54
C LYS A 255 1.57 -12.69 -10.30
N THR A 256 0.43 -13.27 -9.90
CA THR A 256 -0.24 -14.35 -10.65
C THR A 256 -0.55 -13.95 -12.08
N ALA A 257 -1.11 -12.75 -12.28
CA ALA A 257 -1.41 -12.22 -13.61
C ALA A 257 -0.14 -12.02 -14.44
N GLN A 258 0.92 -11.50 -13.82
CA GLN A 258 2.22 -11.33 -14.47
C GLN A 258 2.81 -12.68 -14.93
N LEU A 259 2.81 -13.68 -14.06
CA LEU A 259 3.27 -15.04 -14.39
C LEU A 259 2.44 -15.67 -15.52
N ALA A 260 1.11 -15.58 -15.43
CA ALA A 260 0.23 -16.12 -16.46
C ALA A 260 0.39 -15.39 -17.81
N ALA A 261 0.59 -14.07 -17.80
CA ALA A 261 0.86 -13.29 -19.01
C ALA A 261 2.20 -13.65 -19.66
N LEU A 262 3.19 -14.08 -18.87
CA LEU A 262 4.46 -14.63 -19.35
C LEU A 262 4.37 -16.11 -19.80
N GLY A 263 3.17 -16.71 -19.76
CA GLY A 263 2.92 -18.07 -20.25
C GLY A 263 3.21 -19.18 -19.25
N ALA A 264 3.38 -18.87 -17.96
CA ALA A 264 3.53 -19.87 -16.92
C ALA A 264 2.21 -20.63 -16.64
N ARG A 265 2.31 -21.89 -16.21
CA ARG A 265 1.19 -22.66 -15.65
C ARG A 265 1.15 -22.42 -14.14
N VAL A 266 0.34 -21.46 -13.72
CA VAL A 266 0.34 -20.95 -12.34
C VAL A 266 -0.66 -21.70 -11.47
N THR A 267 -0.22 -22.12 -10.28
CA THR A 267 -1.10 -22.49 -9.16
C THR A 267 -1.02 -21.39 -8.11
N ALA A 268 -2.12 -20.70 -7.86
CA ALA A 268 -2.22 -19.58 -6.92
C ALA A 268 -2.91 -20.02 -5.63
N VAL A 269 -2.24 -19.87 -4.49
CA VAL A 269 -2.73 -20.30 -3.18
C VAL A 269 -2.91 -19.09 -2.27
N ASP A 270 -4.09 -18.95 -1.66
CA ASP A 270 -4.37 -17.93 -0.63
C ASP A 270 -5.39 -18.48 0.38
N ASN A 271 -5.25 -18.12 1.65
CA ASN A 271 -6.12 -18.64 2.71
C ASN A 271 -7.44 -17.85 2.86
N VAL A 272 -7.61 -16.72 2.17
CA VAL A 272 -8.80 -15.88 2.28
C VAL A 272 -9.70 -16.02 1.03
N PRO A 273 -10.85 -16.70 1.12
CA PRO A 273 -11.75 -16.92 -0.03
C PRO A 273 -12.15 -15.62 -0.75
N LYS A 274 -12.46 -14.55 0.00
CA LYS A 274 -12.87 -13.25 -0.58
C LYS A 274 -11.74 -12.61 -1.40
N ARG A 275 -10.47 -12.76 -1.00
CA ARG A 275 -9.33 -12.24 -1.74
C ARG A 275 -9.04 -13.08 -2.99
N LEU A 276 -9.17 -14.41 -2.88
CA LEU A 276 -8.98 -15.30 -4.02
C LEU A 276 -10.08 -15.10 -5.08
N ALA A 277 -11.32 -14.83 -4.68
CA ALA A 277 -12.40 -14.46 -5.61
C ALA A 277 -12.08 -13.18 -6.40
N LEU A 278 -11.42 -12.19 -5.77
CA LEU A 278 -10.96 -10.99 -6.46
C LEU A 278 -9.86 -11.29 -7.48
N LEU A 279 -8.91 -12.17 -7.12
CA LEU A 279 -7.89 -12.67 -8.05
C LEU A 279 -8.53 -13.34 -9.27
N GLN A 280 -9.48 -14.25 -9.05
CA GLN A 280 -10.21 -14.94 -10.12
C GLN A 280 -10.93 -13.95 -11.04
N ALA A 281 -11.64 -12.97 -10.48
CA ALA A 281 -12.32 -11.94 -11.26
C ALA A 281 -11.34 -11.11 -12.11
N ASN A 282 -10.16 -10.78 -11.56
CA ASN A 282 -9.10 -10.09 -12.31
C ASN A 282 -8.56 -10.94 -13.45
N LEU A 283 -8.28 -12.23 -13.24
CA LEU A 283 -7.80 -13.12 -14.29
C LEU A 283 -8.82 -13.26 -15.42
N VAL A 284 -10.11 -13.40 -15.09
CA VAL A 284 -11.20 -13.43 -16.08
C VAL A 284 -11.20 -12.18 -16.93
N ARG A 285 -11.16 -10.98 -16.32
CA ARG A 285 -11.09 -9.70 -17.06
C ARG A 285 -9.86 -9.63 -17.97
N LEU A 286 -8.71 -10.10 -17.48
CA LEU A 286 -7.44 -10.07 -18.23
C LEU A 286 -7.37 -11.13 -19.35
N GLY A 287 -8.32 -12.08 -19.40
CA GLY A 287 -8.26 -13.23 -20.30
C GLY A 287 -7.14 -14.21 -19.93
N LEU A 288 -6.72 -14.22 -18.67
CA LEU A 288 -5.65 -15.06 -18.14
C LEU A 288 -6.24 -16.24 -17.34
N ARG A 289 -5.43 -17.28 -17.12
CA ARG A 289 -5.84 -18.48 -16.38
C ARG A 289 -4.77 -18.88 -15.38
N ALA A 290 -5.21 -19.30 -14.21
CA ALA A 290 -4.40 -19.96 -13.19
C ALA A 290 -5.29 -20.97 -12.45
N GLU A 291 -4.70 -22.03 -11.94
CA GLU A 291 -5.35 -22.85 -10.91
C GLU A 291 -5.37 -22.05 -9.60
N THR A 292 -6.47 -22.12 -8.85
CA THR A 292 -6.62 -21.37 -7.61
C THR A 292 -7.02 -22.31 -6.47
N VAL A 293 -6.28 -22.26 -5.38
CA VAL A 293 -6.49 -23.12 -4.21
C VAL A 293 -6.74 -22.23 -2.98
N VAL A 294 -7.86 -22.45 -2.30
CA VAL A 294 -8.12 -21.83 -0.98
C VAL A 294 -7.50 -22.73 0.09
N ALA A 295 -6.34 -22.34 0.61
CA ALA A 295 -5.66 -23.13 1.63
C ALA A 295 -4.70 -22.29 2.48
N ASP A 296 -4.43 -22.78 3.70
CA ASP A 296 -3.33 -22.30 4.53
C ASP A 296 -2.05 -23.06 4.16
N ILE A 297 -1.05 -22.33 3.66
CA ILE A 297 0.21 -22.90 3.18
C ILE A 297 1.04 -23.56 4.30
N LEU A 298 0.76 -23.23 5.57
CA LEU A 298 1.42 -23.88 6.71
C LEU A 298 1.01 -25.35 6.85
N THR A 299 -0.19 -25.71 6.38
CA THR A 299 -0.74 -27.07 6.54
C THR A 299 -1.00 -27.79 5.21
N TRP A 300 -1.21 -27.03 4.13
CA TRP A 300 -1.42 -27.57 2.79
C TRP A 300 -0.10 -27.91 2.10
N ARG A 301 -0.12 -28.92 1.23
CA ARG A 301 1.00 -29.28 0.33
C ARG A 301 0.44 -29.67 -1.04
N PRO A 302 1.12 -29.32 -2.14
CA PRO A 302 0.77 -29.81 -3.47
C PRO A 302 1.08 -31.30 -3.59
N SER A 303 0.49 -31.97 -4.60
CA SER A 303 0.77 -33.38 -4.89
C SER A 303 2.17 -33.61 -5.45
N GLU A 304 2.77 -32.59 -6.07
CA GLU A 304 4.10 -32.62 -6.67
C GLU A 304 4.90 -31.39 -6.22
N LEU A 305 6.22 -31.54 -6.14
CA LEU A 305 7.13 -30.42 -5.86
C LEU A 305 7.24 -29.49 -7.08
N PHE A 306 7.45 -28.20 -6.82
CA PHE A 306 7.60 -27.19 -7.86
C PHE A 306 9.06 -26.80 -8.05
N GLU A 307 9.48 -26.59 -9.29
CA GLU A 307 10.81 -26.03 -9.59
C GLU A 307 10.88 -24.51 -9.38
N LEU A 308 9.73 -23.83 -9.43
CA LEU A 308 9.60 -22.38 -9.30
C LEU A 308 8.50 -22.05 -8.30
N ILE A 309 8.88 -21.36 -7.23
CA ILE A 309 7.96 -20.89 -6.19
C ILE A 309 8.19 -19.41 -5.97
N ILE A 310 7.11 -18.63 -5.88
CA ILE A 310 7.14 -17.30 -5.29
C ILE A 310 6.33 -17.30 -4.00
N LEU A 311 6.93 -16.77 -2.95
CA LEU A 311 6.28 -16.50 -1.68
C LEU A 311 6.21 -14.98 -1.48
N ASP A 312 5.05 -14.40 -1.78
CA ASP A 312 4.73 -13.00 -1.49
C ASP A 312 4.18 -12.91 -0.06
N ALA A 313 5.07 -12.97 0.92
CA ALA A 313 4.67 -13.25 2.29
C ALA A 313 3.85 -12.09 2.90
N PRO A 314 2.80 -12.38 3.68
CA PRO A 314 2.11 -11.38 4.49
C PRO A 314 3.11 -10.65 5.38
N CYS A 315 3.07 -9.31 5.36
CA CYS A 315 4.02 -8.48 6.09
C CYS A 315 3.34 -7.23 6.68
N SER A 316 4.11 -6.39 7.37
CA SER A 316 3.67 -5.11 7.93
C SER A 316 3.24 -4.11 6.86
N ALA A 317 3.63 -4.33 5.60
CA ALA A 317 3.37 -3.47 4.45
C ALA A 317 3.95 -2.05 4.60
N THR A 318 4.96 -1.87 5.46
CA THR A 318 5.60 -0.55 5.69
C THR A 318 6.18 0.08 4.43
N GLY A 319 6.49 -0.69 3.39
CA GLY A 319 6.88 -0.18 2.08
C GLY A 319 5.77 0.47 1.26
N THR A 320 4.51 0.22 1.61
CA THR A 320 3.32 0.69 0.85
C THR A 320 2.65 1.92 1.47
N ILE A 321 3.26 2.53 2.49
CA ILE A 321 2.71 3.64 3.28
C ILE A 321 2.17 4.80 2.43
N ARG A 322 2.82 5.10 1.30
CA ARG A 322 2.37 6.16 0.39
C ARG A 322 0.95 5.92 -0.13
N ARG A 323 0.59 4.64 -0.36
CA ARG A 323 -0.72 4.16 -0.82
C ARG A 323 -1.67 3.89 0.34
N HIS A 324 -1.14 3.39 1.46
CA HIS A 324 -1.87 3.03 2.67
C HIS A 324 -1.36 3.83 3.88
N PRO A 325 -1.68 5.14 3.97
CA PRO A 325 -1.13 6.01 5.01
C PRO A 325 -1.66 5.72 6.42
N ASP A 326 -2.66 4.85 6.56
CA ASP A 326 -3.08 4.32 7.85
C ASP A 326 -1.97 3.51 8.54
N ILE A 327 -1.05 2.91 7.77
CA ILE A 327 0.09 2.15 8.28
C ILE A 327 0.96 3.00 9.23
N TRP A 328 1.10 4.30 8.98
CA TRP A 328 1.76 5.25 9.88
C TRP A 328 1.24 5.24 11.32
N ARG A 329 0.01 4.78 11.54
CA ARG A 329 -0.68 4.85 12.83
C ARG A 329 -1.07 3.50 13.36
N LEU A 330 -1.34 2.54 12.48
CA LEU A 330 -1.82 1.22 12.86
C LEU A 330 -0.71 0.21 13.08
N ARG A 331 0.47 0.39 12.47
CA ARG A 331 1.57 -0.56 12.65
C ARG A 331 2.35 -0.31 13.93
N THR A 332 2.76 -1.41 14.54
CA THR A 332 3.59 -1.46 15.75
C THR A 332 4.77 -2.41 15.54
N ALA A 333 5.82 -2.25 16.34
CA ALA A 333 6.97 -3.15 16.32
C ALA A 333 6.58 -4.61 16.61
N ASP A 334 5.65 -4.85 17.56
CA ASP A 334 5.17 -6.20 17.87
C ASP A 334 4.50 -6.88 16.67
N GLN A 335 3.76 -6.11 15.84
CA GLN A 335 3.16 -6.67 14.62
C GLN A 335 4.21 -7.04 13.57
N VAL A 336 5.31 -6.30 13.49
CA VAL A 336 6.46 -6.63 12.63
C VAL A 336 7.09 -7.93 13.11
N ALA A 337 7.34 -8.06 14.42
CA ALA A 337 7.90 -9.29 15.00
C ALA A 337 6.99 -10.52 14.76
N ASN A 338 5.69 -10.38 14.99
CA ASN A 338 4.73 -11.48 14.75
C ASN A 338 4.66 -11.87 13.26
N ALA A 339 4.75 -10.89 12.35
CA ALA A 339 4.77 -11.17 10.91
C ALA A 339 6.06 -11.88 10.50
N ALA A 340 7.20 -11.48 11.06
CA ALA A 340 8.49 -12.12 10.87
C ALA A 340 8.47 -13.61 11.31
N GLU A 341 7.91 -13.93 12.47
CA GLU A 341 7.75 -15.33 12.92
C GLU A 341 6.85 -16.16 11.99
N LEU A 342 5.78 -15.56 11.48
CA LEU A 342 4.91 -16.22 10.49
C LEU A 342 5.65 -16.46 9.17
N GLN A 343 6.46 -15.49 8.74
CA GLN A 343 7.26 -15.59 7.52
C GLN A 343 8.29 -16.73 7.61
N ASP A 344 8.89 -16.98 8.78
CA ASP A 344 9.80 -18.13 8.98
C ASP A 344 9.09 -19.45 8.73
N GLN A 345 7.88 -19.61 9.29
CA GLN A 345 7.07 -20.81 9.11
C GLN A 345 6.66 -20.99 7.64
N MET A 346 6.30 -19.89 6.97
CA MET A 346 5.94 -19.90 5.55
C MET A 346 7.13 -20.18 4.63
N LEU A 347 8.32 -19.67 4.96
CA LEU A 347 9.57 -19.98 4.25
C LEU A 347 9.89 -21.48 4.34
N ALA A 348 9.82 -22.05 5.55
CA ALA A 348 10.01 -23.49 5.74
C ALA A 348 9.00 -24.30 4.91
N ALA A 349 7.71 -23.93 4.95
CA ALA A 349 6.69 -24.59 4.15
C ALA A 349 6.92 -24.46 2.64
N ALA A 350 7.37 -23.30 2.15
CA ALA A 350 7.69 -23.10 0.75
C ALA A 350 8.89 -23.94 0.31
N ILE A 351 9.91 -24.09 1.16
CA ILE A 351 11.08 -24.94 0.89
C ILE A 351 10.69 -26.42 0.82
N ASP A 352 9.78 -26.89 1.68
CA ASP A 352 9.24 -28.26 1.61
C ASP A 352 8.57 -28.56 0.28
N MET A 353 7.94 -27.55 -0.36
CA MET A 353 7.26 -27.65 -1.65
C MET A 353 8.20 -27.51 -2.85
N LEU A 354 9.45 -27.11 -2.62
CA LEU A 354 10.43 -26.79 -3.66
C LEU A 354 11.20 -28.03 -4.12
N ALA A 355 11.24 -28.32 -5.41
CA ALA A 355 12.02 -29.44 -5.95
C ALA A 355 13.54 -29.24 -5.73
N PRO A 356 14.35 -30.30 -5.62
CA PRO A 356 15.82 -30.18 -5.66
C PRO A 356 16.28 -29.40 -6.90
N GLY A 357 17.22 -28.47 -6.72
CA GLY A 357 17.63 -27.54 -7.78
C GLY A 357 16.63 -26.43 -8.11
N GLY A 358 15.45 -26.41 -7.47
CA GLY A 358 14.41 -25.41 -7.68
C GLY A 358 14.76 -24.03 -7.14
N THR A 359 14.07 -23.01 -7.66
CA THR A 359 14.21 -21.60 -7.27
C THR A 359 12.99 -21.15 -6.48
N LEU A 360 13.24 -20.58 -5.29
CA LEU A 360 12.26 -19.86 -4.49
C LEU A 360 12.59 -18.37 -4.50
N ILE A 361 11.61 -17.55 -4.89
CA ILE A 361 11.64 -16.10 -4.66
C ILE A 361 10.82 -15.81 -3.41
N PHE A 362 11.48 -15.37 -2.35
CA PHE A 362 10.81 -14.79 -1.19
C PHE A 362 10.72 -13.29 -1.38
N CYS A 363 9.56 -12.69 -1.13
CA CYS A 363 9.44 -11.24 -1.20
C CYS A 363 8.40 -10.66 -0.26
N THR A 364 8.60 -9.41 0.15
CA THR A 364 7.69 -8.65 1.01
C THR A 364 7.61 -7.19 0.56
N CYS A 365 6.47 -6.54 0.82
CA CYS A 365 6.32 -5.09 0.66
C CYS A 365 6.65 -4.32 1.96
N SER A 366 7.70 -4.75 2.68
CA SER A 366 8.15 -4.15 3.93
C SER A 366 9.47 -3.38 3.76
N LEU A 367 9.66 -2.39 4.62
CA LEU A 367 10.92 -1.66 4.84
C LEU A 367 11.53 -2.00 6.20
N GLN A 368 11.01 -3.00 6.90
CA GLN A 368 11.60 -3.48 8.13
C GLN A 368 12.60 -4.59 7.79
N PRO A 369 13.89 -4.44 8.16
CA PRO A 369 14.89 -5.48 7.95
C PRO A 369 14.46 -6.84 8.53
N GLU A 370 13.69 -6.82 9.63
CA GLU A 370 13.15 -8.00 10.28
C GLU A 370 12.24 -8.83 9.37
N GLU A 371 11.62 -8.24 8.34
CA GLU A 371 10.72 -8.91 7.39
C GLU A 371 11.33 -9.09 5.98
N GLY A 372 12.61 -8.76 5.84
CA GLY A 372 13.37 -8.87 4.60
C GLY A 372 14.69 -9.61 4.84
N GLU A 373 15.80 -8.87 4.84
CA GLU A 373 17.16 -9.39 5.03
C GLU A 373 17.27 -10.31 6.26
N GLY A 374 16.72 -9.90 7.41
CA GLY A 374 16.78 -10.67 8.65
C GLY A 374 16.09 -12.03 8.58
N ARG A 375 15.07 -12.20 7.73
CA ARG A 375 14.44 -13.53 7.49
C ARG A 375 15.39 -14.45 6.76
N ILE A 376 16.06 -13.93 5.75
CA ILE A 376 16.99 -14.68 4.92
C ILE A 376 18.25 -15.04 5.72
N GLU A 377 18.79 -14.09 6.49
CA GLU A 377 19.92 -14.34 7.39
C GLU A 377 19.60 -15.43 8.42
N SER A 378 18.44 -15.34 9.09
CA SER A 378 18.02 -16.33 10.07
C SER A 378 17.82 -17.72 9.45
N LEU A 379 17.27 -17.79 8.24
CA LEU A 379 17.09 -19.04 7.51
C LEU A 379 18.44 -19.69 7.16
N LEU A 380 19.39 -18.91 6.65
CA LEU A 380 20.68 -19.40 6.17
C LEU A 380 21.70 -19.67 7.28
N ALA A 381 21.48 -19.12 8.48
CA ALA A 381 22.26 -19.46 9.67
C ALA A 381 21.95 -20.89 10.20
N GLY A 382 20.80 -21.46 9.81
CA GLY A 382 20.40 -22.83 10.15
C GLY A 382 20.89 -23.88 9.15
N ASP A 383 20.65 -25.15 9.48
CA ASP A 383 20.85 -26.26 8.54
C ASP A 383 19.66 -26.34 7.58
N THR A 384 19.78 -25.66 6.44
CA THR A 384 18.72 -25.55 5.44
C THR A 384 19.21 -26.06 4.08
N PRO A 385 18.36 -26.75 3.29
CA PRO A 385 18.77 -27.27 1.99
C PRO A 385 18.81 -26.19 0.91
N VAL A 386 18.71 -24.90 1.25
CA VAL A 386 18.74 -23.80 0.28
C VAL A 386 19.95 -22.91 0.50
N ARG A 387 20.37 -22.23 -0.57
CA ARG A 387 21.40 -21.19 -0.52
C ARG A 387 20.91 -19.93 -1.21
N ARG A 388 21.42 -18.77 -0.76
CA ARG A 388 21.24 -17.51 -1.49
C ARG A 388 21.89 -17.60 -2.88
N ALA A 389 21.18 -17.11 -3.88
CA ALA A 389 21.67 -16.98 -5.25
C ALA A 389 21.62 -15.50 -5.65
N PRO A 390 22.75 -14.78 -5.54
CA PRO A 390 22.81 -13.33 -5.72
C PRO A 390 22.13 -12.85 -7.00
N ILE A 391 21.36 -11.77 -6.89
CA ILE A 391 20.69 -11.09 -7.98
C ILE A 391 21.68 -10.15 -8.64
N GLU A 392 21.71 -10.15 -9.97
CA GLU A 392 22.59 -9.28 -10.74
C GLU A 392 21.83 -8.10 -11.36
N ALA A 393 22.48 -6.95 -11.49
CA ALA A 393 21.85 -5.72 -11.97
C ALA A 393 21.21 -5.90 -13.36
N ARG A 394 21.81 -6.71 -14.24
CA ARG A 394 21.25 -7.02 -15.57
C ARG A 394 19.85 -7.64 -15.51
N GLU A 395 19.50 -8.32 -14.42
CA GLU A 395 18.18 -8.93 -14.19
C GLU A 395 17.14 -7.85 -13.81
N LEU A 396 17.61 -6.74 -13.24
CA LEU A 396 16.87 -5.57 -12.79
C LEU A 396 17.15 -4.33 -13.65
N PHE A 397 17.24 -4.52 -14.98
CA PHE A 397 17.40 -3.43 -15.95
C PHE A 397 18.71 -2.62 -15.84
N GLY A 398 19.72 -3.18 -15.19
CA GLY A 398 20.99 -2.50 -14.92
C GLY A 398 20.92 -1.50 -13.76
N LEU A 399 19.91 -1.60 -12.89
CA LEU A 399 19.75 -0.75 -11.70
C LEU A 399 20.49 -1.38 -10.51
N ASP A 400 21.78 -1.06 -10.37
CA ASP A 400 22.60 -1.52 -9.25
C ASP A 400 22.09 -1.03 -7.89
N GLU A 401 21.42 0.13 -7.84
CA GLU A 401 20.87 0.69 -6.60
C GLU A 401 19.74 -0.14 -5.99
N LEU A 402 19.20 -1.11 -6.74
CA LEU A 402 18.17 -2.02 -6.26
C LEU A 402 18.75 -3.28 -5.61
N ILE A 403 20.08 -3.43 -5.56
CA ILE A 403 20.75 -4.63 -5.07
C ILE A 403 21.43 -4.33 -3.73
N THR A 404 21.13 -5.15 -2.73
CA THR A 404 21.75 -5.07 -1.40
C THR A 404 23.17 -5.63 -1.43
N GLY A 405 23.97 -5.35 -0.39
CA GLY A 405 25.34 -5.88 -0.29
C GLY A 405 25.40 -7.42 -0.31
N ASP A 406 24.30 -8.05 0.10
CA ASP A 406 24.13 -9.50 0.16
C ASP A 406 23.63 -10.13 -1.16
N GLY A 407 23.34 -9.31 -2.17
CA GLY A 407 22.82 -9.76 -3.46
C GLY A 407 21.31 -10.02 -3.47
N ASP A 408 20.55 -9.41 -2.56
CA ASP A 408 19.09 -9.40 -2.58
C ASP A 408 18.56 -8.13 -3.25
N MET A 409 17.27 -8.09 -3.60
CA MET A 409 16.62 -6.91 -4.17
C MET A 409 16.00 -6.07 -3.06
N GLN A 410 16.27 -4.77 -3.04
CA GLN A 410 15.60 -3.79 -2.19
C GLN A 410 15.21 -2.56 -2.99
N THR A 411 13.93 -2.20 -2.95
CA THR A 411 13.43 -0.93 -3.48
C THR A 411 13.09 0.00 -2.33
N LEU A 412 13.36 1.29 -2.50
CA LEU A 412 13.05 2.32 -1.52
C LEU A 412 12.10 3.36 -2.12
N PRO A 413 11.22 3.98 -1.31
CA PRO A 413 10.19 4.87 -1.83
C PRO A 413 10.65 5.96 -2.79
N HIS A 414 11.81 6.57 -2.53
CA HIS A 414 12.33 7.70 -3.31
C HIS A 414 12.96 7.32 -4.66
N TYR A 415 13.09 6.02 -4.96
CA TYR A 415 13.62 5.57 -6.25
C TYR A 415 12.62 5.77 -7.39
N GLN A 416 13.16 5.95 -8.60
CA GLN A 416 12.40 6.04 -9.85
C GLN A 416 11.26 7.07 -9.79
N GLY A 417 11.45 8.22 -9.11
CA GLY A 417 10.41 9.24 -8.96
C GLY A 417 9.19 8.79 -8.13
N GLY A 418 9.38 7.80 -7.25
CA GLY A 418 8.38 7.28 -6.33
C GLY A 418 8.01 5.83 -6.61
N MET A 419 8.51 4.85 -5.85
CA MET A 419 8.06 3.45 -5.89
C MET A 419 7.58 2.97 -4.51
N ASP A 420 6.98 1.78 -4.41
CA ASP A 420 6.78 1.18 -3.09
C ASP A 420 8.11 0.60 -2.56
N GLY A 421 8.25 0.55 -1.24
CA GLY A 421 9.32 -0.20 -0.58
C GLY A 421 9.08 -1.70 -0.69
N PHE A 422 10.09 -2.45 -1.12
CA PHE A 422 9.93 -3.86 -1.45
C PHE A 422 11.25 -4.60 -1.29
N PHE A 423 11.20 -5.81 -0.74
CA PHE A 423 12.34 -6.71 -0.61
C PHE A 423 12.08 -8.00 -1.39
N ALA A 424 13.10 -8.54 -2.06
CA ALA A 424 13.04 -9.91 -2.59
C ALA A 424 14.40 -10.62 -2.53
N SER A 425 14.40 -11.89 -2.16
CA SER A 425 15.57 -12.75 -2.16
C SER A 425 15.35 -13.96 -3.05
N ARG A 426 16.42 -14.40 -3.73
CA ARG A 426 16.43 -15.59 -4.55
C ARG A 426 17.19 -16.71 -3.84
N LEU A 427 16.50 -17.81 -3.58
CA LEU A 427 17.01 -19.00 -2.93
C LEU A 427 16.97 -20.19 -3.90
N ILE A 428 18.01 -21.03 -3.88
CA ILE A 428 18.08 -22.25 -4.69
C ILE A 428 18.23 -23.46 -3.77
N ARG A 429 17.39 -24.48 -3.94
CA ARG A 429 17.50 -25.76 -3.23
C ARG A 429 18.67 -26.58 -3.77
N ALA A 430 19.45 -27.20 -2.88
CA ALA A 430 20.45 -28.19 -3.23
C ALA A 430 19.83 -29.36 -4.02
N VAL A 431 20.64 -29.97 -4.89
CA VAL A 431 20.25 -31.11 -5.74
C VAL A 431 20.32 -32.42 -4.97
#